data_AF-A0A5E4PMU2-F1
#
_entry.id   AF-A0A5E4PMU2-F1
#
_cell.length_a   1.000
_cell.length_b   1.000
_cell.length_c   1.000
_cell.angle_alpha   90.00
_cell.angle_beta   90.00
_cell.angle_gamma   90.00
#
_symmetry.space_group_name_H-M   'P 1'
#
loop_
_entity.id
_entity.type
_entity.pdbx_description
1 polymer ?
#
loop_
_entity_poly.entity_id
_entity_poly.type
_entity_poly.pdbx_seq_one_letter_code
_entity_poly.pdbx_strand_id
1 'polypeptide(L)'
;MEQGFTKASSANLPRIDLIMLGTFLASNKDFCSAEFRNVKTSMSARASYGDDAVSYVQVKREGNLCTIKAKICPEHKVHAKLYGVSLVVDEQEETVKSVECHDCVASQGGCKHAMAFLMWVHRRSEDPSCTSIECYWRKSKLSRVGSTLKYITATELSKGSPSLPSDTEVFEKFVEEGKRRRLTDCELMKYQKDYVWNVK
;
A
#
# COMPACT_ATOMS: atom_id res chain seq x y z
N MET A 1 -3.75 -22.88 15.69
CA MET A 1 -2.84 -22.68 14.55
C MET A 1 -2.71 -24.00 13.84
N GLU A 2 -2.58 -23.99 12.52
CA GLU A 2 -2.36 -25.21 11.73
C GLU A 2 -0.95 -25.78 11.96
N GLN A 3 -0.77 -27.08 11.73
CA GLN A 3 0.52 -27.75 11.94
C GLN A 3 1.60 -27.15 11.02
N GLY A 4 2.75 -26.79 11.60
CA GLY A 4 3.85 -26.15 10.88
C GLY A 4 3.66 -24.64 10.62
N PHE A 5 2.55 -24.04 11.07
CA PHE A 5 2.36 -22.59 11.02
C PHE A 5 2.76 -21.93 12.34
N THR A 6 3.37 -20.75 12.24
CA THR A 6 3.72 -19.89 13.36
C THR A 6 2.85 -18.63 13.35
N LYS A 7 2.71 -17.97 14.50
CA LYS A 7 1.98 -16.70 14.59
C LYS A 7 2.71 -15.63 13.77
N ALA A 8 1.96 -14.86 12.98
CA ALA A 8 2.52 -13.74 12.24
C ALA A 8 2.90 -12.57 13.17
N SER A 9 3.97 -11.87 12.82
CA SER A 9 4.51 -10.66 13.43
C SER A 9 5.17 -9.81 12.33
N SER A 10 5.39 -8.52 12.58
CA SER A 10 6.10 -7.67 11.61
C SER A 10 7.50 -8.18 11.26
N ALA A 11 8.14 -8.95 12.16
CA ALA A 11 9.48 -9.50 11.95
C ALA A 11 9.50 -10.78 11.08
N ASN A 12 8.37 -11.46 10.86
CA ASN A 12 8.35 -12.73 10.16
C ASN A 12 7.39 -12.79 8.96
N LEU A 13 6.76 -11.67 8.60
CA LEU A 13 6.03 -11.53 7.34
C LEU A 13 7.03 -11.40 6.17
N PRO A 14 6.73 -11.96 5.00
CA PRO A 14 7.54 -11.69 3.82
C PRO A 14 7.36 -10.25 3.40
N ARG A 15 8.40 -9.69 2.79
CA ARG A 15 8.31 -8.38 2.15
C ARG A 15 7.45 -8.50 0.89
N ILE A 16 6.49 -7.60 0.74
CA ILE A 16 5.75 -7.43 -0.50
C ILE A 16 5.94 -5.98 -0.89
N ASP A 17 6.71 -5.72 -1.94
CA ASP A 17 6.90 -4.36 -2.44
C ASP A 17 5.83 -3.97 -3.49
N LEU A 18 5.89 -2.70 -3.90
CA LEU A 18 4.95 -2.14 -4.86
C LEU A 18 5.06 -2.74 -6.27
N ILE A 19 6.24 -3.22 -6.66
CA ILE A 19 6.50 -3.87 -7.96
C ILE A 19 5.88 -5.27 -7.95
N MET A 20 6.07 -6.03 -6.87
CA MET A 20 5.44 -7.35 -6.66
C MET A 20 3.92 -7.24 -6.75
N LEU A 21 3.36 -6.26 -6.03
CA LEU A 21 1.94 -5.98 -6.02
C LEU A 21 1.43 -5.58 -7.41
N GLY A 22 2.10 -4.64 -8.08
CA GLY A 22 1.73 -4.17 -9.41
C GLY A 22 1.79 -5.28 -10.47
N THR A 23 2.84 -6.11 -10.43
CA THR A 23 3.02 -7.25 -11.34
C THR A 23 1.91 -8.28 -11.14
N PHE A 24 1.62 -8.65 -9.88
CA PHE A 24 0.56 -9.59 -9.57
C PHE A 24 -0.81 -9.11 -10.06
N LEU A 25 -1.15 -7.84 -9.79
CA LEU A 25 -2.43 -7.27 -10.21
C LEU A 25 -2.55 -7.12 -11.73
N ALA A 26 -1.46 -6.81 -12.42
CA ALA A 26 -1.45 -6.70 -13.88
C ALA A 26 -1.60 -8.06 -14.57
N SER A 27 -0.96 -9.11 -14.03
CA SER A 27 -0.98 -10.45 -14.60
C SER A 27 -2.22 -11.27 -14.25
N ASN A 28 -2.89 -10.96 -13.13
CA ASN A 28 -4.03 -11.72 -12.65
C ASN A 28 -5.36 -11.19 -13.20
N LYS A 29 -6.03 -12.00 -14.02
CA LYS A 29 -7.30 -11.66 -14.68
C LYS A 29 -8.44 -11.40 -13.69
N ASP A 30 -8.40 -12.01 -12.51
CA ASP A 30 -9.43 -11.87 -11.49
C ASP A 30 -9.43 -10.45 -10.89
N PHE A 31 -8.27 -9.80 -10.86
CA PHE A 31 -8.11 -8.44 -10.33
C PHE A 31 -7.94 -7.36 -11.43
N CYS A 32 -7.58 -7.76 -12.65
CA CYS A 32 -7.40 -6.87 -13.81
C CYS A 32 -8.65 -6.75 -14.70
N SER A 33 -9.73 -7.47 -14.36
CA SER A 33 -11.00 -7.42 -15.10
C SER A 33 -11.62 -6.02 -15.09
N ALA A 34 -12.22 -5.62 -16.22
CA ALA A 34 -12.76 -4.27 -16.42
C ALA A 34 -13.83 -3.87 -15.37
N GLU A 35 -14.55 -4.85 -14.81
CA GLU A 35 -15.61 -4.63 -13.81
C GLU A 35 -15.09 -4.33 -12.39
N PHE A 36 -13.81 -4.61 -12.12
CA PHE A 36 -13.18 -4.41 -10.82
C PHE A 36 -12.19 -3.25 -10.81
N ARG A 37 -11.95 -2.61 -11.96
CA ARG A 37 -11.05 -1.45 -12.05
C ARG A 37 -11.51 -0.34 -11.11
N ASN A 38 -10.63 -0.05 -10.16
CA ASN A 38 -10.58 1.12 -9.27
C ASN A 38 -11.56 1.19 -8.08
N VAL A 39 -12.79 0.69 -8.15
CA VAL A 39 -13.76 0.91 -7.05
C VAL A 39 -13.59 -0.10 -5.90
N LYS A 40 -13.64 -1.41 -6.20
CA LYS A 40 -13.52 -2.45 -5.16
C LYS A 40 -12.10 -2.56 -4.61
N THR A 41 -11.09 -2.38 -5.45
CA THR A 41 -9.68 -2.37 -5.02
C THR A 41 -9.37 -1.18 -4.11
N SER A 42 -9.79 0.04 -4.46
CA SER A 42 -9.49 1.21 -3.60
C SER A 42 -10.23 1.17 -2.27
N MET A 43 -11.44 0.62 -2.20
CA MET A 43 -12.16 0.43 -0.93
C MET A 43 -11.54 -0.67 -0.07
N SER A 44 -11.18 -1.80 -0.68
CA SER A 44 -10.62 -2.95 0.06
C SER A 44 -9.16 -2.72 0.48
N ALA A 45 -8.42 -1.88 -0.24
CA ALA A 45 -7.05 -1.48 0.10
C ALA A 45 -6.97 -0.48 1.26
N ARG A 46 -8.09 0.07 1.73
CA ARG A 46 -8.09 1.04 2.83
C ARG A 46 -7.56 0.40 4.10
N ALA A 47 -6.61 1.09 4.73
CA ALA A 47 -6.03 0.68 6.00
C ALA A 47 -7.10 0.38 7.05
N SER A 48 -8.08 1.28 7.19
CA SER A 48 -9.19 1.15 8.14
C SER A 48 -10.02 -0.13 7.95
N TYR A 49 -10.15 -0.64 6.72
CA TYR A 49 -10.89 -1.88 6.48
C TYR A 49 -10.02 -3.10 6.75
N GLY A 50 -8.82 -3.14 6.18
CA GLY A 50 -7.92 -4.29 6.33
C GLY A 50 -7.49 -4.52 7.78
N ASP A 51 -7.21 -3.46 8.54
CA ASP A 51 -6.72 -3.57 9.92
C ASP A 51 -7.80 -4.05 10.89
N ASP A 52 -9.08 -3.69 10.65
CA ASP A 52 -10.21 -4.11 11.48
C ASP A 52 -10.77 -5.48 11.08
N ALA A 53 -10.67 -5.82 9.78
CA ALA A 53 -11.25 -7.06 9.26
C ALA A 53 -10.30 -8.27 9.36
N VAL A 54 -8.98 -8.07 9.29
CA VAL A 54 -8.00 -9.16 9.35
C VAL A 54 -7.77 -9.59 10.79
N SER A 55 -8.15 -10.82 11.10
CA SER A 55 -7.90 -11.51 12.36
C SER A 55 -6.79 -12.55 12.20
N TYR A 56 -6.59 -13.40 13.22
CA TYR A 56 -5.61 -14.49 13.34
C TYR A 56 -4.80 -14.80 12.07
N VAL A 57 -3.58 -14.24 12.00
CA VAL A 57 -2.65 -14.45 10.88
C VAL A 57 -1.57 -15.45 11.29
N GLN A 58 -1.29 -16.40 10.42
CA GLN A 58 -0.31 -17.46 10.62
C GLN A 58 0.57 -17.61 9.37
N VAL A 59 1.86 -17.88 9.57
CA VAL A 59 2.89 -17.94 8.52
C VAL A 59 3.60 -19.29 8.56
N LYS A 60 3.83 -19.87 7.39
CA LYS A 60 4.64 -21.07 7.20
C LYS A 60 5.60 -20.84 6.03
N ARG A 61 6.86 -21.24 6.20
CA ARG A 61 7.88 -21.22 5.15
C ARG A 61 8.25 -22.65 4.77
N GLU A 62 8.22 -22.94 3.48
CA GLU A 62 8.62 -24.22 2.90
C GLU A 62 9.56 -23.95 1.71
N GLY A 63 10.87 -24.05 1.95
CA GLY A 63 11.88 -23.61 0.99
C GLY A 63 11.76 -22.11 0.74
N ASN A 64 11.53 -21.73 -0.52
CA ASN A 64 11.38 -20.33 -0.95
C ASN A 64 9.94 -19.82 -0.83
N LEU A 65 8.97 -20.71 -0.60
CA LEU A 65 7.56 -20.34 -0.54
C LEU A 65 7.15 -19.98 0.88
N CYS A 66 6.70 -18.75 1.06
CA CYS A 66 6.08 -18.27 2.27
C CYS A 66 4.55 -18.28 2.10
N THR A 67 3.88 -19.18 2.81
CA THR A 67 2.42 -19.27 2.87
C THR A 67 1.91 -18.55 4.11
N ILE A 68 1.04 -17.56 3.90
CA ILE A 68 0.38 -16.81 4.96
C ILE A 68 -1.11 -17.10 4.90
N LYS A 69 -1.70 -17.45 6.03
CA LYS A 69 -3.14 -17.64 6.15
C LYS A 69 -3.72 -16.69 7.18
N ALA A 70 -4.93 -16.20 6.92
CA ALA A 70 -5.67 -15.36 7.85
C ALA A 70 -7.15 -15.70 7.89
N LYS A 71 -7.83 -15.17 8.91
CA LYS A 71 -9.29 -15.13 9.00
C LYS A 71 -9.77 -13.71 8.83
N ILE A 72 -10.81 -13.49 8.03
CA ILE A 72 -11.33 -12.16 7.71
C ILE A 72 -12.81 -12.05 8.09
N CYS A 73 -13.13 -10.99 8.84
CA CYS A 73 -14.49 -10.64 9.23
C CYS A 73 -15.26 -10.07 8.04
N PRO A 74 -16.48 -10.57 7.74
CA PRO A 74 -17.36 -9.95 6.77
C PRO A 74 -17.91 -8.61 7.27
N GLU A 75 -17.76 -7.57 6.46
CA GLU A 75 -18.22 -6.20 6.75
C GLU A 75 -19.71 -6.09 7.12
N HIS A 76 -20.59 -6.76 6.36
CA HIS A 76 -22.04 -6.60 6.54
C HIS A 76 -22.65 -7.59 7.53
N LYS A 77 -21.85 -8.48 8.14
CA LYS A 77 -22.31 -9.50 9.08
C LYS A 77 -21.20 -9.86 10.08
N VAL A 78 -20.84 -8.93 10.96
CA VAL A 78 -19.70 -9.07 11.90
C VAL A 78 -19.79 -10.28 12.85
N HIS A 79 -20.98 -10.87 13.03
CA HIS A 79 -21.18 -12.11 13.80
C HIS A 79 -21.21 -13.39 12.94
N ALA A 80 -21.06 -13.28 11.62
CA ALA A 80 -21.06 -14.43 10.72
C ALA A 80 -19.69 -15.13 10.69
N LYS A 81 -19.68 -16.32 10.08
CA LYS A 81 -18.48 -17.14 9.87
C LYS A 81 -17.37 -16.30 9.21
N LEU A 82 -16.16 -16.36 9.79
CA LEU A 82 -14.96 -15.73 9.23
C LEU A 82 -14.53 -16.45 7.95
N TYR A 83 -14.17 -15.68 6.92
CA TYR A 83 -13.60 -16.22 5.70
C TYR A 83 -12.13 -16.56 5.90
N GLY A 84 -11.69 -17.71 5.38
CA GLY A 84 -10.26 -18.01 5.32
C GLY A 84 -9.63 -17.36 4.10
N VAL A 85 -8.46 -16.74 4.24
CA VAL A 85 -7.69 -16.27 3.08
C VAL A 85 -6.28 -16.84 3.16
N SER A 86 -5.74 -17.23 2.02
CA SER A 86 -4.37 -17.75 1.87
C SER A 86 -3.62 -16.92 0.84
N LEU A 87 -2.40 -16.53 1.17
CA LEU A 87 -1.48 -15.79 0.30
C LEU A 87 -0.19 -16.59 0.22
N VAL A 88 0.30 -16.81 -1.00
CA VAL A 88 1.57 -17.50 -1.24
C VAL A 88 2.52 -16.53 -1.93
N VAL A 89 3.68 -16.32 -1.31
CA VAL A 89 4.76 -15.47 -1.81
C VAL A 89 5.99 -16.32 -2.04
N ASP A 90 6.65 -16.13 -3.16
CA ASP A 90 7.97 -16.68 -3.43
C ASP A 90 9.01 -15.62 -3.02
N GLU A 91 9.70 -15.91 -1.92
CA GLU A 91 10.70 -15.00 -1.33
C GLU A 91 11.99 -14.93 -2.16
N GLN A 92 12.28 -15.93 -3.03
CA GLN A 92 13.47 -15.91 -3.88
C GLN A 92 13.24 -15.10 -5.16
N GLU A 93 12.11 -15.33 -5.83
CA GLU A 93 11.76 -14.63 -7.07
C GLU A 93 11.13 -13.26 -6.80
N GLU A 94 10.89 -12.90 -5.53
CA GLU A 94 10.14 -11.71 -5.12
C GLU A 94 8.82 -11.61 -5.91
N THR A 95 8.01 -12.68 -5.89
CA THR A 95 6.71 -12.69 -6.59
C THR A 95 5.58 -13.18 -5.72
N VAL A 96 4.43 -12.50 -5.79
CA VAL A 96 3.17 -13.03 -5.25
C VAL A 96 2.65 -14.09 -6.21
N LYS A 97 2.54 -15.35 -5.77
CA LYS A 97 2.08 -16.46 -6.61
C LYS A 97 0.56 -16.56 -6.63
N SER A 98 -0.08 -16.45 -5.47
CA SER A 98 -1.54 -16.55 -5.38
C SER A 98 -2.12 -15.86 -4.15
N VAL A 99 -3.37 -15.42 -4.28
CA VAL A 99 -4.19 -14.92 -3.18
C VAL A 99 -5.59 -15.52 -3.31
N GLU A 100 -5.96 -16.39 -2.39
CA GLU A 100 -7.18 -17.17 -2.45
C GLU A 100 -8.06 -16.90 -1.23
N CYS A 101 -9.32 -16.55 -1.47
CA CYS A 101 -10.33 -16.48 -0.42
C CYS A 101 -11.20 -17.73 -0.45
N HIS A 102 -11.25 -18.41 0.68
CA HIS A 102 -12.03 -19.61 0.92
C HIS A 102 -13.43 -19.25 1.41
N ASP A 103 -14.43 -20.02 0.97
CA ASP A 103 -15.85 -19.88 1.34
C ASP A 103 -16.54 -18.56 0.91
N CYS A 104 -15.94 -17.77 0.02
CA CYS A 104 -16.55 -16.54 -0.53
C CYS A 104 -17.12 -16.77 -1.93
N VAL A 105 -18.38 -16.39 -2.15
CA VAL A 105 -19.05 -16.50 -3.47
C VAL A 105 -18.30 -15.76 -4.58
N ALA A 106 -17.60 -14.68 -4.24
CA ALA A 106 -16.85 -13.86 -5.19
C ALA A 106 -15.36 -14.26 -5.31
N SER A 107 -14.93 -15.41 -4.77
CA SER A 107 -13.52 -15.81 -4.74
C SER A 107 -12.90 -15.93 -6.13
N GLN A 108 -13.65 -16.43 -7.11
CA GLN A 108 -13.21 -16.62 -8.51
C GLN A 108 -13.11 -15.34 -9.33
N GLY A 109 -13.46 -14.18 -8.77
CA GLY A 109 -13.48 -12.90 -9.49
C GLY A 109 -12.82 -11.77 -8.70
N GLY A 110 -11.81 -12.08 -7.88
CA GLY A 110 -11.09 -11.07 -7.11
C GLY A 110 -11.95 -10.46 -6.00
N CYS A 111 -12.22 -11.26 -4.96
CA CYS A 111 -13.05 -10.80 -3.85
C CYS A 111 -12.36 -9.72 -3.00
N LYS A 112 -13.18 -8.93 -2.28
CA LYS A 112 -12.69 -7.89 -1.36
C LYS A 112 -11.77 -8.42 -0.26
N HIS A 113 -11.97 -9.67 0.17
CA HIS A 113 -11.19 -10.27 1.25
C HIS A 113 -9.77 -10.60 0.80
N ALA A 114 -9.60 -11.15 -0.42
CA ALA A 114 -8.30 -11.42 -1.01
C ALA A 114 -7.50 -10.12 -1.18
N MET A 115 -8.12 -9.09 -1.74
CA MET A 115 -7.47 -7.78 -1.91
C MET A 115 -7.13 -7.10 -0.58
N ALA A 116 -8.07 -7.09 0.38
CA ALA A 116 -7.82 -6.52 1.69
C ALA A 116 -6.64 -7.21 2.39
N PHE A 117 -6.54 -8.53 2.25
CA PHE A 117 -5.45 -9.29 2.84
C PHE A 117 -4.10 -9.01 2.20
N LEU A 118 -4.04 -9.02 0.86
CA LEU A 118 -2.81 -8.71 0.13
C LEU A 118 -2.27 -7.31 0.48
N MET A 119 -3.16 -6.31 0.47
CA MET A 119 -2.80 -4.93 0.84
C MET A 119 -2.44 -4.79 2.32
N TRP A 120 -3.06 -5.59 3.19
CA TRP A 120 -2.69 -5.65 4.60
C TRP A 120 -1.28 -6.20 4.78
N VAL A 121 -0.91 -7.30 4.12
CA VAL A 121 0.44 -7.88 4.23
C VAL A 121 1.49 -6.92 3.67
N HIS A 122 1.23 -6.29 2.52
CA HIS A 122 2.09 -5.25 1.96
C HIS A 122 2.39 -4.14 2.98
N ARG A 123 1.35 -3.51 3.56
CA ARG A 123 1.53 -2.46 4.58
C ARG A 123 2.28 -2.95 5.82
N ARG A 124 1.94 -4.14 6.34
CA ARG A 124 2.60 -4.68 7.55
C ARG A 124 4.05 -5.11 7.30
N SER A 125 4.41 -5.40 6.05
CA SER A 125 5.79 -5.70 5.67
C SER A 125 6.64 -4.44 5.49
N GLU A 126 6.00 -3.29 5.27
CA GLU A 126 6.64 -1.97 5.18
C GLU A 126 6.64 -1.21 6.52
N ASP A 127 5.94 -1.70 7.54
CA ASP A 127 5.95 -1.10 8.87
C ASP A 127 7.41 -1.05 9.39
N PRO A 128 7.96 0.15 9.69
CA PRO A 128 9.32 0.28 10.19
C PRO A 128 9.52 -0.57 11.44
N SER A 129 10.72 -1.15 11.60
CA SER A 129 11.10 -1.83 12.84
C SER A 129 10.81 -0.94 14.05
N CYS A 130 10.45 -1.51 15.19
CA CYS A 130 10.19 -0.73 16.42
C CYS A 130 11.39 0.14 16.85
N THR A 131 12.58 -0.13 16.31
CA THR A 131 13.82 0.64 16.47
C THR A 131 14.03 1.75 15.43
N SER A 132 13.29 1.75 14.31
CA SER A 132 13.39 2.74 13.22
C SER A 132 12.23 3.74 13.20
N ILE A 133 11.39 3.77 14.24
CA ILE A 133 10.45 4.86 14.47
C ILE A 133 11.19 5.95 15.26
N GLU A 134 11.31 7.13 14.68
CA GLU A 134 11.83 8.32 15.36
C GLU A 134 10.95 8.64 16.60
N CYS A 135 11.42 8.18 17.77
CA CYS A 135 11.10 8.61 19.13
C CYS A 135 9.68 8.32 19.70
N TYR A 136 9.62 7.36 20.62
CA TYR A 136 8.47 7.08 21.53
C TYR A 136 8.11 8.25 22.48
N TRP A 137 8.87 9.36 22.48
CA TRP A 137 8.60 10.58 23.27
C TRP A 137 7.95 11.70 22.45
N ARG A 138 7.53 11.44 21.22
CA ARG A 138 6.76 12.44 20.46
C ARG A 138 5.36 12.56 21.09
N LYS A 139 5.07 13.73 21.68
CA LYS A 139 3.75 14.04 22.28
C LYS A 139 2.63 13.72 21.30
N SER A 140 1.59 13.02 21.78
CA SER A 140 0.46 12.62 20.95
C SER A 140 -0.27 13.85 20.38
N LYS A 141 -0.78 13.77 19.14
CA LYS A 141 -1.62 14.84 18.58
C LYS A 141 -2.86 15.12 19.46
N LEU A 142 -3.32 14.10 20.20
CA LEU A 142 -4.42 14.19 21.17
C LEU A 142 -4.05 14.99 22.43
N SER A 143 -2.76 15.16 22.77
CA SER A 143 -2.36 16.02 23.89
C SER A 143 -2.64 17.51 23.64
N ARG A 144 -3.06 17.90 22.43
CA ARG A 144 -3.56 19.24 22.08
C ARG A 144 -5.09 19.37 22.22
N VAL A 145 -5.81 18.27 22.40
CA VAL A 145 -7.27 18.31 22.58
C VAL A 145 -7.53 18.76 24.02
N GLY A 146 -8.10 19.96 24.16
CA GLY A 146 -8.33 20.64 25.44
C GLY A 146 -7.56 21.95 25.62
N SER A 147 -6.52 22.22 24.82
CA SER A 147 -5.96 23.57 24.72
C SER A 147 -6.84 24.40 23.80
N THR A 148 -7.60 25.35 24.34
CA THR A 148 -8.34 26.35 23.54
C THR A 148 -7.36 27.23 22.78
N LEU A 149 -7.04 26.85 21.54
CA LEU A 149 -6.39 27.75 20.58
C LEU A 149 -7.43 28.81 20.17
N LYS A 150 -7.45 29.95 20.87
CA LYS A 150 -8.39 31.05 20.58
C LYS A 150 -8.10 31.75 19.26
N TYR A 151 -6.87 31.67 18.77
CA TYR A 151 -6.44 32.15 17.46
C TYR A 151 -5.19 31.40 17.02
N ILE A 152 -4.99 31.29 15.71
CA ILE A 152 -3.78 30.78 15.07
C ILE A 152 -3.26 31.92 14.20
N THR A 153 -1.98 32.27 14.34
CA THR A 153 -1.37 33.30 13.48
C THR A 153 -1.07 32.74 12.09
N ALA A 154 -1.13 33.57 11.05
CA ALA A 154 -0.81 33.13 9.68
C ALA A 154 0.59 32.50 9.58
N THR A 155 1.52 32.94 10.43
CA THR A 155 2.89 32.43 10.56
C THR A 155 2.98 31.04 11.18
N GLU A 156 1.95 30.59 11.92
CA GLU A 156 1.87 29.24 12.49
C GLU A 156 1.20 28.25 11.52
N LEU A 157 0.29 28.74 10.66
CA LEU A 157 -0.27 27.95 9.55
C LEU A 157 0.78 27.61 8.49
N SER A 158 1.77 28.49 8.29
CA SER A 158 2.82 28.29 7.27
C SER A 158 3.94 27.32 7.68
N LYS A 159 3.97 26.85 8.95
CA LYS A 159 4.97 25.87 9.44
C LYS A 159 4.60 24.41 9.12
N GLY A 160 3.93 24.18 7.99
CA GLY A 160 3.81 22.84 7.45
C GLY A 160 5.19 22.38 6.99
N SER A 161 5.80 21.42 7.70
CA SER A 161 6.92 20.68 7.13
C SER A 161 6.42 20.00 5.85
N PRO A 162 7.07 20.19 4.68
CA PRO A 162 6.66 19.51 3.46
C PRO A 162 6.60 18.00 3.72
N SER A 163 5.49 17.37 3.34
CA SER A 163 5.26 15.93 3.55
C SER A 163 6.14 15.06 2.66
N LEU A 164 6.84 15.66 1.69
CA LEU A 164 7.81 15.01 0.83
C LEU A 164 9.21 15.61 1.08
N PRO A 165 10.27 14.79 0.97
CA PRO A 165 11.62 15.32 0.80
C PRO A 165 11.63 16.29 -0.39
N SER A 166 12.35 17.40 -0.26
CA SER A 166 12.61 18.33 -1.37
C SER A 166 13.62 17.71 -2.35
N ASP A 167 13.29 16.56 -2.90
CA ASP A 167 14.12 15.87 -3.87
C ASP A 167 13.71 16.31 -5.28
N THR A 168 14.56 17.12 -5.89
CA THR A 168 14.39 17.63 -7.26
C THR A 168 15.02 16.73 -8.31
N GLU A 169 15.66 15.61 -7.92
CA GLU A 169 16.47 14.79 -8.82
C GLU A 169 15.66 14.25 -10.02
N VAL A 170 14.43 13.81 -9.76
CA VAL A 170 13.52 13.33 -10.82
C VAL A 170 13.13 14.45 -11.77
N PHE A 171 12.85 15.64 -11.24
CA PHE A 171 12.47 16.81 -12.03
C PHE A 171 13.64 17.28 -12.92
N GLU A 172 14.85 17.32 -12.37
CA GLU A 172 16.06 17.71 -13.09
C GLU A 172 16.36 16.74 -14.23
N LYS A 173 16.33 15.43 -13.98
CA LYS A 173 16.50 14.39 -15.02
C LYS A 173 15.43 14.48 -16.11
N PHE A 174 14.18 14.77 -15.72
CA PHE A 174 13.10 14.95 -16.68
C PHE A 174 13.35 16.15 -17.61
N VAL A 175 13.77 17.29 -17.04
CA VAL A 175 14.07 18.50 -17.84
C VAL A 175 15.25 18.27 -18.76
N GLU A 176 16.31 17.60 -18.29
CA GLU A 176 17.47 17.25 -19.11
C GLU A 176 17.09 16.36 -20.30
N GLU A 177 16.33 15.31 -20.03
CA GLU A 177 15.87 14.37 -21.06
C GLU A 177 14.89 15.03 -22.05
N GLY A 178 14.03 15.92 -21.56
CA GLY A 178 13.12 16.71 -22.39
C GLY A 178 13.85 17.67 -23.33
N LYS A 179 14.93 18.32 -22.85
CA LYS A 179 15.83 19.13 -23.69
C LYS A 179 16.54 18.26 -24.73
N ARG A 180 17.08 17.11 -24.33
CA ARG A 180 17.75 16.15 -25.22
C ARG A 180 16.86 15.71 -26.37
N ARG A 181 15.58 15.47 -26.09
CA ARG A 181 14.57 15.03 -27.08
C ARG A 181 13.89 16.19 -27.85
N ARG A 182 14.22 17.45 -27.54
CA ARG A 182 13.60 18.65 -28.13
C ARG A 182 12.07 18.64 -28.05
N LEU A 183 11.54 18.32 -26.86
CA LEU A 183 10.09 18.32 -26.64
C LEU A 183 9.53 19.75 -26.74
N THR A 184 8.81 20.04 -27.82
CA THR A 184 8.15 21.34 -28.05
C THR A 184 6.71 21.38 -27.52
N ASP A 185 6.08 20.21 -27.39
CA ASP A 185 4.68 20.04 -26.96
C ASP A 185 4.61 19.51 -25.51
N CYS A 186 5.22 20.25 -24.59
CA CYS A 186 5.16 19.95 -23.16
C CYS A 186 5.06 21.27 -22.40
N GLU A 187 3.95 21.47 -21.68
CA GLU A 187 3.72 22.69 -20.89
C GLU A 187 4.85 22.96 -19.90
N LEU A 188 5.41 21.91 -19.30
CA LEU A 188 6.47 22.01 -18.31
C LEU A 188 7.78 22.57 -18.90
N MET A 189 8.04 22.32 -20.19
CA MET A 189 9.21 22.85 -20.89
C MET A 189 9.06 24.35 -21.22
N LYS A 190 7.83 24.86 -21.36
CA LYS A 190 7.55 26.28 -21.66
C LYS A 190 7.97 27.23 -20.53
N TYR A 191 8.01 26.73 -19.31
CA TYR A 191 8.42 27.49 -18.12
C TYR A 191 9.94 27.46 -17.88
N GLN A 192 10.71 26.75 -18.71
CA GLN A 192 12.17 26.75 -18.61
C GLN A 192 12.75 28.03 -19.24
N LYS A 193 13.81 28.57 -18.63
CA LYS A 193 14.44 29.85 -19.05
C LYS A 193 14.94 29.83 -20.51
N ASP A 194 15.27 28.65 -21.03
CA ASP A 194 15.86 28.46 -22.36
C ASP A 194 14.80 28.11 -23.42
N TYR A 195 13.51 28.23 -23.08
CA TYR A 195 12.43 27.90 -24.01
C TYR A 195 12.32 28.95 -25.12
N VAL A 196 12.51 28.52 -26.36
CA VAL A 196 12.28 29.34 -27.55
C VAL A 196 10.90 29.02 -28.10
N TRP A 197 10.00 30.00 -28.02
CA TRP A 197 8.66 29.89 -28.59
C TRP A 197 8.76 29.93 -30.12
N ASN A 198 8.65 28.76 -30.75
CA ASN A 198 8.58 28.66 -32.20
C ASN A 198 7.15 29.00 -32.65
N VAL A 199 6.92 30.27 -33.01
CA VAL A 199 5.72 30.68 -33.77
C VAL A 199 5.79 30.01 -35.14
N LYS A 200 4.81 29.19 -35.49
CA LYS A 200 4.52 28.85 -36.88
C LYS A 200 3.71 29.97 -37.52
#